data_AF-A0AAF0PQU0-F1
#
_entry.id   AF-A0AAF0PQU0-F1
#
_cell.length_a   1.000
_cell.length_b   1.000
_cell.length_c   1.000
_cell.angle_alpha   90.00
_cell.angle_beta   90.00
_cell.angle_gamma   90.00
#
_symmetry.space_group_name_H-M   'P 1'
#
loop_
_entity.id
_entity.type
_entity.pdbx_description
1 polymer ?
#
loop_
_entity_poly.entity_id
_entity_poly.type
_entity_poly.pdbx_seq_one_letter_code
_entity_poly.pdbx_strand_id
1 'polypeptide(L)'
;MLEPLQLNKKVGQSMTKTIYLQLIGDLEMVKWKGLLLQNQAGPKAMFGLWLCLHGRMMTANRLIKWGLPANPKCVLCINCDEDRDHLFAMCPYGIQV
;
A
#
# COMPACT_ATOMS: atom_id res chain seq x y z
N MET A 1 -21.54 -31.12 -4.52
CA MET A 1 -22.57 -30.60 -5.43
C MET A 1 -22.22 -29.12 -5.62
N LEU A 2 -21.56 -28.74 -6.72
CA LEU A 2 -21.20 -27.34 -6.99
C LEU A 2 -22.43 -26.65 -7.58
N GLU A 3 -22.93 -25.59 -6.94
CA GLU A 3 -24.03 -24.80 -7.49
C GLU A 3 -23.62 -24.16 -8.83
N PRO A 4 -24.53 -24.13 -9.82
CA PRO A 4 -24.23 -23.54 -11.12
C PRO A 4 -24.05 -22.02 -11.02
N LEU A 5 -22.91 -21.53 -11.48
CA LEU A 5 -22.57 -20.11 -11.57
C LEU A 5 -23.57 -19.40 -12.50
N GLN A 6 -24.50 -18.64 -11.92
CA GLN A 6 -25.43 -17.78 -12.67
C GLN A 6 -24.67 -16.57 -13.23
N LEU A 7 -24.21 -16.68 -14.47
CA LEU A 7 -23.47 -15.65 -15.19
C LEU A 7 -24.42 -14.58 -15.77
N ASN A 8 -24.63 -13.50 -15.03
CA ASN A 8 -25.40 -12.35 -15.52
C ASN A 8 -24.52 -11.46 -16.42
N LYS A 9 -24.45 -11.80 -17.71
CA LYS A 9 -23.60 -11.13 -18.71
C LYS A 9 -24.27 -9.85 -19.24
N LYS A 10 -23.61 -8.70 -19.11
CA LYS A 10 -24.02 -7.47 -19.83
C LYS A 10 -23.61 -7.56 -21.30
N VAL A 11 -24.46 -7.04 -22.20
CA VAL A 11 -24.20 -6.99 -23.65
C VAL A 11 -22.86 -6.29 -23.91
N GLY A 12 -21.94 -6.96 -24.63
CA GLY A 12 -20.60 -6.46 -24.95
C GLY A 12 -19.47 -6.84 -23.98
N GLN A 13 -19.74 -7.50 -22.84
CA GLN A 13 -18.68 -7.93 -21.92
C GLN A 13 -18.11 -9.32 -22.26
N SER A 14 -16.79 -9.46 -22.19
CA SER A 14 -16.08 -10.75 -22.31
C SER A 14 -16.43 -11.69 -21.16
N MET A 15 -16.68 -12.97 -21.48
CA MET A 15 -16.96 -14.02 -20.49
C MET A 15 -15.85 -14.17 -19.45
N THR A 16 -14.58 -14.03 -19.87
CA THR A 16 -13.42 -14.12 -18.99
C THR A 16 -13.45 -13.06 -17.89
N LYS A 17 -13.84 -11.82 -18.23
CA LYS A 17 -13.94 -10.72 -17.27
C LYS A 17 -15.03 -10.99 -16.24
N THR A 18 -16.18 -11.50 -16.67
CA THR A 18 -17.31 -11.78 -15.77
C THR A 18 -16.97 -12.91 -14.79
N ILE A 19 -16.41 -14.02 -15.28
CA ILE A 19 -15.99 -15.14 -14.43
C ILE A 19 -14.92 -14.69 -13.44
N TYR A 20 -13.91 -13.93 -13.89
CA TYR A 20 -12.84 -13.43 -13.02
C TYR A 20 -13.38 -12.54 -11.88
N LEU A 21 -14.28 -11.60 -12.19
CA LEU A 21 -14.86 -10.72 -11.16
C LEU A 21 -15.74 -11.50 -10.17
N GLN A 22 -16.48 -12.51 -10.64
CA GLN A 22 -17.27 -13.38 -9.77
C GLN A 22 -16.40 -14.24 -8.84
N LEU A 23 -15.27 -14.76 -9.32
CA LEU A 23 -14.32 -15.53 -8.51
C LEU A 23 -13.63 -14.67 -7.44
N ILE A 24 -13.41 -13.38 -7.72
CA ILE A 24 -12.88 -12.44 -6.74
C ILE A 24 -13.89 -12.14 -5.62
N GLY A 25 -15.18 -12.10 -5.96
CA GLY A 25 -16.25 -11.70 -5.04
C GLY A 25 -16.31 -10.19 -4.79
N ASP A 26 -17.14 -9.80 -3.83
CA ASP A 26 -17.27 -8.40 -3.41
C ASP A 26 -16.10 -8.03 -2.48
N LEU A 27 -15.11 -7.35 -3.05
CA LEU A 27 -14.02 -6.77 -2.27
C LEU A 27 -14.44 -5.41 -1.72
N GLU A 28 -14.24 -5.21 -0.42
CA GLU A 28 -14.40 -3.90 0.18
C GLU A 28 -13.46 -2.87 -0.47
N MET A 29 -14.02 -1.71 -0.81
CA MET A 29 -13.25 -0.61 -1.35
C MET A 29 -12.30 -0.08 -0.29
N VAL A 30 -11.01 -0.33 -0.47
CA VAL A 30 -10.01 0.13 0.49
C VAL A 30 -9.90 1.65 0.44
N LYS A 31 -9.94 2.30 1.62
CA LYS A 31 -9.98 3.77 1.75
C LYS A 31 -8.83 4.49 1.00
N TRP A 32 -7.68 3.83 0.87
CA TRP A 32 -6.51 4.40 0.20
C TRP A 32 -6.46 4.19 -1.32
N LYS A 33 -7.46 3.52 -1.92
CA LYS A 33 -7.51 3.28 -3.37
C LYS A 33 -7.43 4.58 -4.18
N GLY A 34 -8.08 5.65 -3.71
CA GLY A 34 -8.02 6.98 -4.34
C GLY A 34 -6.61 7.57 -4.33
N LEU A 35 -5.88 7.39 -3.23
CA LEU A 35 -4.50 7.88 -3.10
C LEU A 35 -3.53 7.25 -4.10
N LEU A 36 -3.85 6.03 -4.58
CA LEU A 36 -3.04 5.35 -5.58
C LEU A 36 -3.54 5.56 -7.02
N LEU A 37 -4.85 5.57 -7.25
CA LEU A 37 -5.38 5.60 -8.62
C LEU A 37 -5.62 7.01 -9.15
N GLN A 38 -5.76 8.01 -8.28
CA GLN A 38 -6.06 9.40 -8.67
C GLN A 38 -4.84 10.33 -8.53
N ASN A 39 -3.69 9.78 -8.16
CA ASN A 39 -2.48 10.55 -7.93
C ASN A 39 -1.69 10.69 -9.24
N GLN A 40 -1.32 11.93 -9.57
CA GLN A 40 -0.56 12.29 -10.76
C GLN A 40 0.97 12.20 -10.54
N ALA A 41 1.41 11.70 -9.38
CA ALA A 41 2.82 11.53 -9.09
C ALA A 41 3.45 10.45 -9.98
N GLY A 42 4.74 10.58 -10.21
CA GLY A 42 5.49 9.61 -11.01
C GLY A 42 5.45 8.19 -10.41
N PRO A 43 5.62 7.13 -11.23
CA PRO A 43 5.53 5.73 -10.78
C PRO A 43 6.41 5.39 -9.56
N LYS A 44 7.57 6.05 -9.43
CA LYS A 44 8.47 5.89 -8.27
C LYS A 44 7.84 6.34 -6.96
N ALA A 45 7.20 7.52 -6.96
CA ALA A 45 6.51 8.05 -5.79
C ALA A 45 5.27 7.20 -5.46
N MET A 46 4.55 6.76 -6.47
CA MET A 46 3.40 5.86 -6.34
C MET A 46 3.79 4.52 -5.70
N PHE A 47 4.92 3.95 -6.11
CA PHE A 47 5.43 2.72 -5.51
C PHE A 47 5.81 2.93 -4.03
N GLY A 48 6.48 4.04 -3.71
CA GLY A 48 6.79 4.42 -2.33
C GLY A 48 5.53 4.56 -1.47
N LEU A 49 4.50 5.24 -1.99
CA LEU A 49 3.21 5.40 -1.32
C LEU A 49 2.51 4.06 -1.10
N TRP A 50 2.51 3.18 -2.10
CA TRP A 50 1.96 1.83 -1.99
C TRP A 50 2.65 1.03 -0.86
N LEU A 51 3.98 1.09 -0.77
CA LEU A 51 4.74 0.47 0.32
C LEU A 51 4.39 1.08 1.69
N CYS A 52 4.24 2.40 1.79
CA CYS A 52 3.80 3.07 3.02
C CYS A 52 2.44 2.58 3.50
N LEU A 53 1.46 2.55 2.59
CA LEU A 53 0.08 2.18 2.88
C LEU A 53 -0.03 0.72 3.35
N HIS A 54 0.73 -0.18 2.72
CA HIS A 54 0.81 -1.57 3.14
C HIS A 54 1.72 -1.80 4.36
N GLY A 55 2.34 -0.75 4.90
CA GLY A 55 3.30 -0.86 6.00
C GLY A 55 4.49 -1.75 5.64
N ARG A 56 4.88 -1.79 4.36
CA ARG A 56 6.00 -2.58 3.81
C ARG A 56 7.26 -1.76 3.55
N MET A 57 7.27 -0.50 3.98
CA MET A 57 8.48 0.30 3.92
C MET A 57 9.58 -0.30 4.82
N MET A 58 10.81 -0.27 4.31
CA MET A 58 11.99 -0.72 5.03
C MET A 58 12.48 0.43 5.92
N THR A 59 11.93 0.52 7.13
CA THR A 59 12.40 1.45 8.17
C THR A 59 13.38 0.75 9.11
N ALA A 60 14.20 1.51 9.83
CA ALA A 60 15.14 0.93 10.78
C ALA A 60 14.47 0.05 11.86
N ASN A 61 13.29 0.45 12.36
CA ASN A 61 12.52 -0.40 13.29
C ASN A 61 12.16 -1.76 12.66
N ARG A 62 11.80 -1.80 11.37
CA ARG A 62 11.52 -3.05 10.67
C ARG A 62 12.77 -3.92 10.49
N LEU A 63 13.91 -3.31 10.17
CA LEU A 63 15.19 -4.01 10.07
C LEU A 63 15.58 -4.66 11.40
N ILE A 64 15.42 -3.94 12.52
CA ILE A 64 15.66 -4.46 13.86
C ILE A 64 14.72 -5.62 14.19
N LYS A 65 13.42 -5.50 13.85
CA LYS A 65 12.46 -6.61 14.02
C LYS A 65 12.82 -7.86 13.21
N TRP A 66 13.56 -7.70 12.12
CA TRP A 66 14.08 -8.82 11.32
C TRP A 66 15.39 -9.39 11.86
N GLY A 67 15.95 -8.83 12.94
CA GLY A 67 17.22 -9.26 13.53
C GLY A 67 18.45 -8.74 12.79
N LEU A 68 18.28 -7.75 11.90
CA LEU A 68 19.40 -7.10 11.21
C LEU A 68 19.97 -5.98 12.09
N PRO A 69 21.31 -5.81 12.14
CA PRO A 69 21.91 -4.69 12.85
C PRO A 69 21.61 -3.39 12.09
N ALA A 70 20.70 -2.59 12.64
CA ALA A 70 20.36 -1.26 12.14
C ALA A 70 20.29 -0.27 13.32
N ASN A 71 20.62 0.99 13.05
CA ASN A 71 20.50 2.05 14.04
C ASN A 71 19.01 2.40 14.21
N PRO A 72 18.42 2.29 15.41
CA PRO A 72 17.01 2.60 15.62
C PRO A 72 16.68 4.07 15.34
N LYS A 73 17.66 4.97 15.41
CA LYS A 73 17.46 6.41 15.24
C LYS A 73 17.23 6.79 13.78
N CYS A 74 16.29 7.71 13.57
CA CYS A 74 16.02 8.31 12.26
C CYS A 74 17.26 9.00 11.71
N VAL A 75 17.65 8.66 10.48
CA VAL A 75 18.82 9.22 9.80
C VAL A 75 18.70 10.72 9.54
N LEU A 76 17.47 11.24 9.43
CA LEU A 76 17.21 12.64 9.11
C LEU A 76 17.29 13.56 10.34
N CYS A 77 16.65 13.19 11.45
CA CYS A 77 16.58 14.04 12.65
C CYS A 77 17.55 13.60 13.76
N ILE A 78 18.03 12.36 13.75
CA ILE A 78 18.97 11.75 14.70
C ILE A 78 18.46 11.73 16.17
N ASN A 79 17.25 12.24 16.42
CA ASN A 79 16.72 12.46 17.76
C ASN A 79 15.65 11.44 18.18
N CYS A 80 14.88 10.93 17.23
CA CYS A 80 13.79 9.97 17.46
C CYS A 80 14.03 8.67 16.71
N ASP A 81 13.34 7.60 17.12
CA ASP A 81 13.39 6.32 16.43
C ASP A 81 12.73 6.39 15.04
N GLU A 82 13.30 5.65 14.09
CA GLU A 82 12.85 5.63 12.71
C GLU A 82 11.64 4.69 12.52
N ASP A 83 10.47 5.31 12.59
CA ASP A 83 9.21 4.70 12.22
C ASP A 83 8.61 5.34 10.97
N ARG A 84 7.70 4.61 10.31
CA ARG A 84 6.98 5.12 9.13
C ARG A 84 6.28 6.44 9.45
N ASP A 85 5.58 6.49 10.58
CA ASP A 85 4.80 7.66 10.97
C ASP A 85 5.72 8.81 11.38
N HIS A 86 6.88 8.50 11.99
CA HIS A 86 7.92 9.49 12.22
C HIS A 86 8.43 10.06 10.90
N LEU A 87 8.86 9.21 9.97
CA LEU A 87 9.49 9.61 8.71
C LEU A 87 8.59 10.53 7.86
N PHE A 88 7.28 10.28 7.81
CA PHE A 88 6.35 11.05 6.96
C PHE A 88 5.47 12.07 7.68
N ALA A 89 5.26 11.98 8.99
CA ALA A 89 4.29 12.83 9.69
C ALA A 89 4.85 13.58 10.92
N MET A 90 5.91 13.10 11.56
CA MET A 90 6.41 13.69 12.81
C MET A 90 7.87 14.17 12.75
N CYS A 91 8.61 13.80 11.71
CA CYS A 91 10.02 14.14 11.59
C CYS A 91 10.16 15.65 11.34
N PRO A 92 10.91 16.39 12.19
CA PRO A 92 11.07 17.83 12.02
C PRO A 92 11.74 18.18 10.69
N TYR A 93 12.64 17.32 10.20
CA TYR A 93 13.24 17.50 8.88
C TYR A 93 12.22 17.28 7.75
N GLY A 94 11.34 16.29 7.87
CA GLY A 94 10.31 16.01 6.86
C GLY A 94 9.23 17.08 6.77
N ILE A 95 8.95 17.78 7.87
CA ILE A 95 7.98 18.90 7.92
C ILE A 95 8.56 20.20 7.33
N GLN A 96 9.89 20.34 7.33
CA GLN A 96 10.58 21.55 6.83
C GLN A 96 10.73 21.60 5.29
N VAL A 97 10.38 20.52 4.59
CA VAL A 97 10.42 20.40 3.12
C VAL A 97 9.05 20.71 2.53
#